data_AF-A0A1I0VPY2-F1
#
_entry.id   AF-A0A1I0VPY2-F1
#
_cell.length_a   1.000
_cell.length_b   1.000
_cell.length_c   1.000
_cell.angle_alpha   90.00
_cell.angle_beta   90.00
_cell.angle_gamma   90.00
#
_symmetry.space_group_name_H-M   'P 1'
#
loop_
_entity.id
_entity.type
_entity.pdbx_description
1 polymer ?
#
loop_
_entity_poly.entity_id
_entity_poly.type
_entity_poly.pdbx_seq_one_letter_code
_entity_poly.pdbx_strand_id
1 'polypeptide(L)'
;MKKIVLLAFFGLFSLTVFSQTTITFHQSNLPFIGVNYQFGERFIPEFRVGTDSYFENMSAELAANYIFKKTDRFEFYGGAGLRVRSFDGVVVPIGLNIYPFEQKDFGFHIEGAPIIGFNDDSIFRGSFGLRYRFVKN
;
A
#
# COMPACT_ATOMS: atom_id res chain seq x y z
N MET A 1 -33.12 4.69 6.85
CA MET A 1 -32.51 6.04 6.93
C MET A 1 -30.98 6.01 7.04
N LYS A 2 -30.38 5.36 8.05
CA LYS A 2 -28.90 5.28 8.22
C LYS A 2 -28.14 4.81 6.96
N LYS A 3 -28.66 3.79 6.26
CA LYS A 3 -28.04 3.23 5.03
C LYS A 3 -28.05 4.20 3.84
N ILE A 4 -29.10 5.01 3.71
CA ILE A 4 -29.24 5.99 2.62
C ILE A 4 -28.31 7.18 2.86
N VAL A 5 -28.19 7.62 4.12
CA VAL A 5 -27.21 8.65 4.51
C VAL A 5 -25.80 8.17 4.23
N LEU A 6 -25.47 6.90 4.54
CA LEU A 6 -24.16 6.32 4.25
C LEU A 6 -23.87 6.30 2.74
N LEU A 7 -24.82 5.85 1.92
CA LEU A 7 -24.70 5.82 0.46
C LEU A 7 -24.58 7.22 -0.15
N ALA A 8 -25.34 8.20 0.36
CA ALA A 8 -25.22 9.59 -0.07
C ALA A 8 -23.86 10.18 0.31
N PHE A 9 -23.34 9.84 1.49
CA PHE A 9 -22.01 10.24 1.95
C PHE A 9 -20.93 9.67 1.02
N PHE A 10 -20.96 8.36 0.73
CA PHE A 10 -20.03 7.73 -0.23
C PHE A 10 -20.17 8.28 -1.66
N GLY A 11 -21.39 8.60 -2.10
CA GLY A 11 -21.66 9.19 -3.41
C GLY A 11 -21.02 10.57 -3.58
N LEU A 12 -21.03 11.40 -2.54
CA LEU A 12 -20.46 12.75 -2.55
C LEU A 12 -18.93 12.75 -2.61
N PHE A 13 -18.26 11.75 -2.03
CA PHE A 13 -16.80 11.59 -2.16
C PHE A 13 -16.34 11.18 -3.56
N SER A 14 -17.22 10.62 -4.39
CA SER A 14 -16.82 10.15 -5.73
C SER A 14 -16.52 11.29 -6.72
N LEU A 15 -17.05 12.49 -6.49
CA LEU A 15 -16.95 13.62 -7.41
C LEU A 15 -15.68 14.48 -7.23
N THR A 16 -14.95 14.31 -6.13
CA THR A 16 -13.75 15.12 -5.81
C THR A 16 -12.44 14.32 -5.86
N VAL A 17 -12.50 13.05 -6.28
CA VAL A 17 -11.32 12.17 -6.33
C VAL A 17 -10.61 12.38 -7.66
N PHE A 18 -9.60 13.24 -7.65
CA PHE A 18 -8.53 13.18 -8.64
C PHE A 18 -7.79 11.85 -8.43
N SER A 19 -8.12 10.82 -9.22
CA SER A 19 -7.51 9.49 -9.08
C SER A 19 -5.98 9.61 -9.15
N GLN A 20 -5.31 9.53 -8.00
CA GLN A 20 -3.92 9.13 -7.85
C GLN A 20 -3.87 7.68 -7.32
N THR A 21 -4.82 6.88 -7.77
CA THR A 21 -4.88 5.45 -7.46
C THR A 21 -3.61 4.80 -7.97
N THR A 22 -3.01 3.97 -7.14
CA THR A 22 -1.80 3.23 -7.52
C THR A 22 -2.00 1.77 -7.16
N ILE A 23 -1.62 0.89 -8.07
CA ILE A 23 -1.53 -0.54 -7.83
C ILE A 23 -0.05 -0.90 -7.65
N THR A 24 0.22 -1.76 -6.69
CA THR A 24 1.56 -2.29 -6.39
C THR A 24 1.52 -3.81 -6.41
N PHE A 25 2.62 -4.42 -6.84
CA PHE A 25 2.86 -5.84 -6.67
C PHE A 25 4.21 -6.01 -5.99
N HIS A 26 4.21 -6.68 -4.83
CA HIS A 26 5.37 -6.94 -4.00
C HIS A 26 5.74 -8.42 -4.09
N GLN A 27 6.89 -8.71 -4.68
CA GLN A 27 7.47 -10.04 -4.71
C GLN A 27 8.32 -10.28 -3.45
N SER A 28 8.03 -11.35 -2.73
CA SER A 28 8.81 -11.87 -1.60
C SER A 28 8.38 -13.31 -1.26
N ASN A 29 8.85 -13.86 -0.14
CA ASN A 29 8.30 -15.11 0.42
C ASN A 29 6.90 -14.95 1.02
N LEU A 30 6.44 -13.71 1.20
CA LEU A 30 5.08 -13.34 1.60
C LEU A 30 4.54 -12.32 0.59
N PRO A 31 4.31 -12.70 -0.67
CA PRO A 31 3.98 -11.77 -1.74
C PRO A 31 2.60 -11.13 -1.53
N PHE A 32 2.40 -9.93 -2.06
CA PHE A 32 1.11 -9.24 -1.98
C PHE A 32 0.89 -8.26 -3.13
N ILE A 33 -0.38 -8.02 -3.44
CA ILE A 33 -0.83 -6.89 -4.25
C ILE A 33 -1.30 -5.77 -3.32
N GLY A 34 -1.05 -4.53 -3.69
CA GLY A 34 -1.51 -3.35 -2.97
C GLY A 34 -2.33 -2.42 -3.86
N VAL A 35 -3.30 -1.76 -3.27
CA VAL A 35 -4.04 -0.64 -3.85
C VAL A 35 -3.96 0.51 -2.88
N ASN A 36 -3.43 1.64 -3.34
CA ASN A 36 -3.33 2.85 -2.55
C ASN A 36 -3.88 4.06 -3.29
N TYR A 37 -4.19 5.10 -2.53
CA TYR A 37 -4.50 6.42 -3.05
C TYR A 37 -3.58 7.43 -2.37
N GLN A 38 -2.93 8.30 -3.13
CA GLN A 38 -2.08 9.33 -2.55
C GLN A 38 -2.90 10.58 -2.23
N PHE A 39 -3.05 10.86 -0.93
CA PHE A 39 -3.65 12.11 -0.44
C PHE A 39 -2.59 13.20 -0.39
N GLY A 40 -2.80 14.23 -1.21
CA GLY A 40 -1.85 15.34 -1.36
C GLY A 40 -0.51 14.85 -1.92
N GLU A 41 0.59 15.30 -1.31
CA GLU A 41 1.93 14.98 -1.82
C GLU A 41 2.65 13.86 -1.06
N ARG A 42 2.16 13.46 0.12
CA ARG A 42 2.96 12.65 1.06
C ARG A 42 2.23 11.48 1.72
N PHE A 43 0.91 11.54 1.91
CA PHE A 43 0.20 10.50 2.65
C PHE A 43 -0.36 9.43 1.69
N ILE A 44 -0.06 8.16 1.97
CA ILE A 44 -0.39 7.01 1.12
C ILE A 44 -0.96 5.88 1.99
N PRO A 45 -2.27 5.88 2.27
CA PRO A 45 -2.95 4.69 2.77
C PRO A 45 -3.03 3.63 1.68
N GLU A 46 -2.70 2.40 2.04
CA GLU A 46 -2.63 1.26 1.16
C GLU A 46 -3.34 0.06 1.77
N PHE A 47 -4.22 -0.54 0.99
CA PHE A 47 -4.78 -1.85 1.30
C PHE A 47 -4.03 -2.91 0.51
N ARG A 48 -3.60 -3.97 1.19
CA ARG A 48 -2.74 -5.03 0.66
C ARG A 48 -3.41 -6.38 0.86
N VAL A 49 -3.32 -7.24 -0.14
CA VAL A 49 -3.84 -8.61 -0.11
C VAL A 49 -2.68 -9.55 -0.42
N GLY A 50 -2.43 -10.49 0.49
CA GLY A 50 -1.44 -11.54 0.28
C GLY A 50 -1.81 -12.42 -0.91
N THR A 51 -0.83 -12.73 -1.75
CA THR A 51 -0.97 -13.64 -2.88
C THR A 51 -0.25 -14.95 -2.56
N ASP A 52 -0.34 -15.93 -3.47
CA ASP A 52 0.36 -17.23 -3.34
C ASP A 52 0.02 -17.97 -2.03
N SER A 53 -1.25 -17.94 -1.66
CA SER A 53 -1.80 -18.66 -0.51
C SER A 53 -3.19 -19.20 -0.85
N TYR A 54 -3.61 -20.27 -0.16
CA TYR A 54 -4.99 -20.72 -0.23
C TYR A 54 -5.94 -19.61 0.25
N PHE A 55 -7.13 -19.51 -0.34
CA PHE A 55 -8.11 -18.46 -0.02
C PHE A 55 -8.45 -18.37 1.48
N GLU A 56 -8.45 -19.50 2.20
CA GLU A 56 -8.67 -19.58 3.64
C GLU A 56 -7.57 -18.93 4.50
N ASN A 57 -6.35 -18.85 3.95
CA ASN A 57 -5.16 -18.28 4.57
C ASN A 57 -4.75 -16.93 3.98
N MET A 58 -5.57 -16.40 3.06
CA MET A 58 -5.31 -15.13 2.39
C MET A 58 -5.22 -14.01 3.41
N SER A 59 -4.04 -13.40 3.50
CA SER A 59 -3.78 -12.29 4.41
C SER A 59 -4.30 -10.97 3.85
N ALA A 60 -4.71 -10.10 4.74
CA ALA A 60 -5.05 -8.72 4.43
C ALA A 60 -4.22 -7.80 5.32
N GLU A 61 -3.78 -6.67 4.78
CA GLU A 61 -2.97 -5.70 5.48
C GLU A 61 -3.43 -4.29 5.10
N LEU A 62 -3.57 -3.42 6.09
CA LEU A 62 -3.86 -2.01 5.90
C LEU A 62 -2.69 -1.21 6.44
N ALA A 63 -2.05 -0.42 5.59
CA ALA A 63 -0.87 0.37 5.92
C ALA A 63 -1.12 1.86 5.65
N ALA A 64 -0.70 2.72 6.56
CA ALA A 64 -0.67 4.15 6.38
C ALA A 64 0.79 4.59 6.21
N ASN A 65 1.15 4.98 4.98
CA ASN A 65 2.51 5.38 4.63
C ASN A 65 2.63 6.89 4.50
N TYR A 66 3.82 7.40 4.80
CA TYR A 66 4.18 8.80 4.65
C TYR A 66 5.50 8.94 3.88
N ILE A 67 5.50 9.76 2.82
CA ILE A 67 6.70 10.07 2.05
C ILE A 67 7.53 11.10 2.84
N PHE A 68 8.66 10.68 3.37
CA PHE A 68 9.62 11.53 4.07
C PHE A 68 10.47 12.37 3.11
N LYS A 69 10.84 11.80 1.96
CA LYS A 69 11.64 12.50 0.95
C LYS A 69 11.13 12.18 -0.44
N LYS A 70 10.87 13.23 -1.22
CA LYS A 70 10.40 13.17 -2.60
C LYS A 70 11.41 13.85 -3.51
N THR A 71 11.82 13.17 -4.56
CA THR A 71 12.73 13.69 -5.60
C THR A 71 12.16 13.38 -6.99
N ASP A 72 12.89 13.76 -8.03
CA ASP A 72 12.50 13.44 -9.40
C ASP A 72 12.63 11.97 -9.73
N ARG A 73 13.53 11.23 -9.08
CA ARG A 73 13.82 9.82 -9.37
C ARG A 73 13.31 8.84 -8.33
N PHE A 74 13.14 9.27 -7.08
CA PHE A 74 12.70 8.39 -6.00
C PHE A 74 11.87 9.09 -4.93
N GLU A 75 11.05 8.29 -4.25
CA GLU A 75 10.30 8.65 -3.05
C GLU A 75 10.69 7.70 -1.92
N PHE A 76 11.26 8.23 -0.84
CA PHE A 76 11.52 7.47 0.39
C PHE A 76 10.33 7.62 1.33
N TYR A 77 9.77 6.50 1.75
CA TYR A 77 8.60 6.44 2.61
C TYR A 77 8.81 5.49 3.77
N GLY A 78 7.98 5.68 4.79
CA GLY A 78 7.74 4.67 5.80
C GLY A 78 6.36 4.84 6.40
N GLY A 79 5.92 3.87 7.16
CA GLY A 79 4.55 3.83 7.65
C GLY A 79 4.35 2.85 8.79
N ALA A 80 3.09 2.68 9.13
CA ALA A 80 2.63 1.67 10.06
C ALA A 80 1.31 1.08 9.57
N GLY A 81 1.06 -0.17 9.90
CA GLY A 81 -0.12 -0.89 9.46
C GLY A 81 -0.46 -2.08 10.34
N LEU A 82 -1.57 -2.71 10.02
CA LEU A 82 -2.04 -3.93 10.66
C LEU A 82 -2.23 -5.00 9.61
N ARG A 83 -1.78 -6.21 9.93
CA ARG A 83 -1.93 -7.41 9.10
C ARG A 83 -2.72 -8.47 9.87
N VAL A 84 -3.57 -9.20 9.15
CA VAL A 84 -4.38 -10.29 9.70
C VAL A 84 -4.14 -11.59 8.92
N ARG A 85 -4.44 -12.73 9.58
CA ARG A 85 -4.19 -14.11 9.11
C ARG A 85 -2.73 -14.54 9.25
N SER A 86 -2.03 -14.80 8.15
CA SER A 86 -0.64 -15.25 8.18
C SER A 86 0.29 -14.12 8.64
N PHE A 87 1.03 -14.36 9.73
CA PHE A 87 1.84 -13.36 10.45
C PHE A 87 1.00 -12.14 10.84
N ASP A 88 0.00 -12.35 11.70
CA ASP A 88 -0.87 -11.28 12.18
C ASP A 88 -0.14 -10.37 13.18
N GLY A 89 -0.25 -9.06 12.99
CA GLY A 89 0.58 -8.14 13.75
C GLY A 89 0.62 -6.71 13.23
N VAL A 90 1.48 -5.92 13.86
CA VAL A 90 1.80 -4.56 13.44
C VAL A 90 2.89 -4.61 12.37
N VAL A 91 2.64 -3.99 11.22
CA VAL A 91 3.60 -3.90 10.12
C VAL A 91 4.19 -2.50 10.09
N VAL A 92 5.52 -2.36 9.98
CA VAL A 92 6.19 -1.07 9.86
C VAL A 92 6.94 -1.00 8.53
N PRO A 93 6.28 -0.69 7.41
CA PRO A 93 6.94 -0.62 6.11
C PRO A 93 7.92 0.57 6.05
N ILE A 94 9.11 0.34 5.48
CA ILE A 94 10.09 1.36 5.13
C ILE A 94 10.59 1.02 3.73
N GLY A 95 10.46 1.95 2.79
CA GLY A 95 10.73 1.64 1.40
C GLY A 95 11.08 2.82 0.52
N LEU A 96 11.43 2.47 -0.72
CA LEU A 96 11.75 3.38 -1.81
C LEU A 96 10.85 3.07 -2.98
N ASN A 97 10.15 4.08 -3.51
CA ASN A 97 9.58 4.03 -4.86
C ASN A 97 10.57 4.69 -5.82
N ILE A 98 10.89 4.05 -6.93
CA ILE A 98 11.85 4.50 -7.93
C ILE A 98 11.12 4.66 -9.25
N TYR A 99 11.21 5.84 -9.85
CA TYR A 99 10.56 6.18 -11.11
C TYR A 99 11.63 6.39 -12.20
N PRO A 100 11.82 5.41 -13.11
CA PRO A 100 12.86 5.50 -14.13
C PRO A 100 12.46 6.38 -15.33
N PHE A 101 11.17 6.70 -15.48
CA PHE A 101 10.62 7.46 -16.58
C PHE A 101 10.22 8.88 -16.14
N GLU A 102 10.18 9.82 -17.08
CA GLU A 102 9.74 11.20 -16.79
C GLU A 102 8.28 11.25 -16.31
N GLN A 103 7.43 10.44 -16.93
CA GLN A 103 6.06 10.23 -16.46
C GLN A 103 6.10 9.26 -15.26
N LYS A 104 5.69 9.74 -14.09
CA LYS A 104 5.69 8.97 -12.82
C LYS A 104 4.42 8.13 -12.67
N ASP A 105 4.02 7.48 -13.75
CA ASP A 105 2.95 6.50 -13.80
C ASP A 105 3.50 5.10 -13.49
N PHE A 106 4.61 4.68 -14.11
CA PHE A 106 5.25 3.39 -13.84
C PHE A 106 6.54 3.53 -13.02
N GLY A 107 6.72 2.63 -12.05
CA GLY A 107 7.91 2.58 -11.23
C GLY A 107 8.17 1.22 -10.59
N PHE A 108 9.32 1.13 -9.94
CA PHE A 108 9.73 0.00 -9.12
C PHE A 108 9.66 0.38 -7.65
N HIS A 109 9.59 -0.59 -6.76
CA HIS A 109 9.76 -0.34 -5.34
C HIS A 109 10.60 -1.41 -4.67
N ILE A 110 11.21 -1.05 -3.55
CA ILE A 110 11.86 -1.94 -2.60
C ILE A 110 11.34 -1.55 -1.21
N GLU A 111 10.91 -2.53 -0.42
CA GLU A 111 10.35 -2.33 0.91
C GLU A 111 10.92 -3.35 1.90
N GLY A 112 11.42 -2.88 3.04
CA GLY A 112 11.66 -3.70 4.22
C GLY A 112 10.58 -3.39 5.26
N ALA A 113 9.93 -4.43 5.79
CA ALA A 113 8.80 -4.30 6.71
C ALA A 113 8.92 -5.33 7.84
N PRO A 114 9.38 -4.96 9.05
CA PRO A 114 9.14 -5.77 10.22
C PRO A 114 7.64 -5.90 10.47
N ILE A 115 7.23 -7.15 10.70
CA ILE A 115 5.91 -7.55 11.15
C ILE A 115 6.10 -8.03 12.58
N ILE A 116 5.62 -7.23 13.53
CA ILE A 116 5.67 -7.53 14.97
C ILE A 116 4.41 -8.34 15.26
N GLY A 117 4.59 -9.66 15.37
CA GLY A 117 3.49 -10.61 15.52
C GLY A 117 2.77 -10.47 16.86
N PHE A 118 1.46 -10.69 16.87
CA PHE A 118 0.68 -10.71 18.12
C PHE A 118 0.84 -12.02 18.91
N ASN A 119 1.26 -13.10 18.24
CA ASN A 119 1.41 -14.44 18.81
C ASN A 119 2.87 -14.92 18.76
N ASP A 120 3.83 -14.02 19.05
CA ASP A 120 5.29 -14.26 19.02
C ASP A 120 5.90 -14.59 17.64
N ASP A 121 5.09 -14.67 16.58
CA ASP A 121 5.54 -14.86 15.20
C ASP A 121 5.95 -13.53 14.53
N SER A 122 7.12 -13.01 14.89
CA SER A 122 7.69 -11.81 14.27
C SER A 122 8.61 -12.14 13.10
N ILE A 123 8.51 -11.37 12.01
CA ILE A 123 9.35 -11.56 10.82
C ILE A 123 9.72 -10.21 10.20
N PHE A 124 10.95 -10.11 9.68
CA PHE A 124 11.35 -8.99 8.82
C PHE A 124 11.13 -9.36 7.35
N ARG A 125 10.08 -8.80 6.74
CA ARG A 125 9.75 -9.05 5.33
C ARG A 125 10.45 -8.04 4.43
N GLY A 126 11.38 -8.52 3.61
CA GLY A 126 11.91 -7.77 2.47
C GLY A 126 11.10 -8.07 1.21
N SER A 127 10.80 -7.05 0.41
CA SER A 127 10.12 -7.18 -0.88
C SER A 127 10.65 -6.19 -1.90
N PHE A 128 10.50 -6.55 -3.18
CA PHE A 128 10.69 -5.65 -4.31
C PHE A 128 9.54 -5.86 -5.29
N GLY A 129 9.31 -4.90 -6.18
CA GLY A 129 8.35 -5.12 -7.24
C GLY A 129 7.95 -3.89 -8.01
N LEU A 130 6.72 -3.92 -8.52
CA LEU A 130 6.22 -2.98 -9.51
C LEU A 130 5.17 -2.05 -8.90
N ARG A 131 5.11 -0.83 -9.40
CA ARG A 131 4.15 0.20 -9.01
C ARG A 131 3.61 0.88 -10.26
N TYR A 132 2.28 0.97 -10.37
CA TYR A 132 1.62 1.71 -11.44
C TYR A 132 0.58 2.68 -10.88
N ARG A 133 0.84 3.98 -11.03
CA ARG A 133 -0.02 5.09 -10.65
C ARG A 133 -0.86 5.51 -11.86
N PHE A 134 -2.17 5.45 -11.72
CA PHE A 134 -3.09 5.98 -12.72
C PHE A 134 -3.07 7.50 -12.64
N VAL A 135 -2.40 8.15 -13.57
CA VAL A 135 -2.39 9.61 -13.72
C VAL A 135 -3.34 9.98 -14.87
N LYS A 136 -4.15 11.02 -14.71
CA LYS A 136 -5.02 11.49 -15.80
C LYS A 136 -4.14 12.13 -16.89
N ASN A 137 -4.31 11.70 -18.15
CA ASN A 137 -3.82 12.40 -19.33
C ASN A 137 -4.63 13.68 -19.58
#